data_AF-A0A1Y1N0U9-F1
#
_entry.id   AF-A0A1Y1N0U9-F1
#
_cell.length_a   1.000
_cell.length_b   1.000
_cell.length_c   1.000
_cell.angle_alpha   90.00
_cell.angle_beta   90.00
_cell.angle_gamma   90.00
#
_symmetry.space_group_name_H-M   'P 1'
#
loop_
_entity.id
_entity.type
_entity.pdbx_description
1 polymer ?
#
loop_
_entity_poly.entity_id
_entity_poly.type
_entity_poly.pdbx_seq_one_letter_code
_entity_poly.pdbx_strand_id
1 'polypeptide(L)'
;MCLEDGAADYTNFEDRLLSFHSWVGVPSAVELANAGFFYTHSGDTVECFYCKVRINKWEASDVPLAEHLRWSSRCRYARLLNRMACLKINETEKTYCVCGCSPGAHLI
;
A
#
# COMPACT_ATOMS: atom_id res chain seq x y z
N MET A 1 -7.49 -30.35 -16.42
CA MET A 1 -8.25 -30.34 -15.17
C MET A 1 -7.95 -29.02 -14.50
N CYS A 2 -8.71 -27.97 -14.85
CA CYS A 2 -8.55 -26.63 -14.30
C CYS A 2 -9.34 -26.61 -12.97
N LEU A 3 -8.65 -26.44 -11.86
CA LEU A 3 -9.29 -26.24 -10.56
C LEU A 3 -9.86 -24.82 -10.54
N GLU A 4 -11.17 -24.68 -10.72
CA GLU A 4 -11.91 -23.53 -10.24
C GLU A 4 -12.37 -23.85 -8.81
N ASP A 5 -12.21 -22.87 -7.91
CA ASP A 5 -12.86 -22.66 -6.59
C ASP A 5 -11.85 -22.22 -5.52
N GLY A 6 -11.40 -20.98 -5.66
CA GLY A 6 -10.52 -20.29 -4.73
C GLY A 6 -10.26 -18.86 -5.24
N ALA A 7 -11.30 -18.06 -5.40
CA ALA A 7 -11.14 -16.65 -5.77
C ALA A 7 -10.24 -15.96 -4.73
N ALA A 8 -9.15 -15.33 -5.17
CA ALA A 8 -8.21 -14.66 -4.28
C ALA A 8 -8.94 -13.61 -3.42
N ASP A 9 -8.83 -13.73 -2.09
CA ASP A 9 -9.40 -12.75 -1.18
C ASP A 9 -8.34 -11.71 -0.84
N TYR A 10 -8.26 -10.69 -1.68
CA TYR A 10 -7.29 -9.61 -1.51
C TYR A 10 -7.50 -8.76 -0.24
N THR A 11 -8.50 -9.05 0.61
CA THR A 11 -8.49 -8.51 1.98
C THR A 11 -7.30 -9.04 2.78
N ASN A 12 -6.87 -10.28 2.50
CA ASN A 12 -5.67 -10.90 3.09
C ASN A 12 -4.39 -10.33 2.47
N PHE A 13 -3.40 -10.09 3.31
CA PHE A 13 -2.09 -9.63 2.86
C PHE A 13 -1.37 -10.68 1.99
N GLU A 14 -1.46 -11.95 2.38
CA GLU A 14 -0.79 -13.05 1.67
C GLU A 14 -1.29 -13.19 0.24
N ASP A 15 -2.61 -13.15 0.00
CA ASP A 15 -3.19 -13.21 -1.34
C ASP A 15 -2.75 -12.02 -2.21
N ARG A 16 -2.66 -10.82 -1.62
CA ARG A 16 -2.11 -9.66 -2.32
C ARG A 16 -0.66 -9.90 -2.69
N LEU A 17 0.17 -10.38 -1.77
CA LEU A 17 1.58 -10.64 -2.04
C LEU A 17 1.77 -11.74 -3.11
N LEU A 18 0.99 -12.81 -3.05
CA LEU A 18 1.03 -13.91 -4.02
C LEU A 18 0.70 -13.46 -5.45
N SER A 19 -0.13 -12.41 -5.60
CA SER A 19 -0.40 -11.83 -6.94
C SER A 19 0.86 -11.29 -7.62
N PHE A 20 1.91 -10.93 -6.87
CA PHE A 20 3.15 -10.38 -7.41
C PHE A 20 4.18 -11.45 -7.85
N HIS A 21 3.79 -12.72 -8.02
CA HIS A 21 4.71 -13.81 -8.41
C HIS A 21 5.51 -13.55 -9.71
N SER A 22 5.04 -12.64 -10.57
CA SER A 22 5.67 -12.25 -11.84
C SER A 22 6.12 -10.78 -11.86
N TRP A 23 6.13 -10.11 -10.72
CA TRP A 23 6.51 -8.71 -10.61
C TRP A 23 8.02 -8.52 -10.69
N VAL A 24 8.46 -7.71 -11.64
CA VAL A 24 9.87 -7.32 -11.83
C VAL A 24 10.09 -5.81 -11.72
N GLY A 25 9.04 -5.07 -11.34
CA GLY A 25 9.05 -3.61 -11.25
C GLY A 25 9.52 -3.08 -9.90
N VAL A 26 9.51 -1.76 -9.80
CA VAL A 26 9.65 -1.00 -8.55
C VAL A 26 8.34 -0.26 -8.30
N PRO A 27 7.94 0.04 -7.05
CA PRO A 27 8.47 -0.45 -5.77
C PRO A 27 8.35 -1.97 -5.59
N SER A 28 8.86 -2.49 -4.47
CA SER A 28 8.83 -3.93 -4.21
C SER A 28 7.40 -4.45 -4.01
N ALA A 29 7.18 -5.72 -4.33
CA ALA A 29 5.90 -6.41 -4.13
C ALA A 29 5.37 -6.28 -2.69
N VAL A 30 6.27 -6.34 -1.70
CA VAL A 30 5.92 -6.22 -0.28
C VAL A 30 5.45 -4.81 0.07
N GLU A 31 6.10 -3.77 -0.44
CA GLU A 31 5.69 -2.38 -0.23
C GLU A 31 4.32 -2.10 -0.86
N LEU A 32 4.09 -2.59 -2.08
CA LEU A 32 2.82 -2.48 -2.78
C LEU A 32 1.70 -3.23 -2.05
N ALA A 33 1.93 -4.49 -1.64
CA ALA A 33 0.97 -5.30 -0.89
C ALA A 33 0.62 -4.70 0.48
N ASN A 34 1.60 -4.12 1.18
CA ASN A 34 1.40 -3.40 2.44
C ASN A 34 0.57 -2.13 2.24
N ALA A 35 0.78 -1.40 1.14
CA ALA A 35 -0.06 -0.25 0.78
C ALA A 35 -1.47 -0.63 0.31
N GLY A 36 -1.80 -1.92 0.28
CA GLY A 36 -3.14 -2.44 -0.04
C GLY A 36 -3.35 -2.73 -1.51
N PHE A 37 -2.28 -2.87 -2.29
CA PHE A 37 -2.34 -3.18 -3.71
C PHE A 37 -2.14 -4.67 -3.99
N PHE A 38 -2.77 -5.16 -5.06
CA PHE A 38 -2.45 -6.44 -5.70
C PHE A 38 -2.11 -6.18 -7.17
N TYR A 39 -1.31 -7.05 -7.77
CA TYR A 39 -0.90 -6.92 -9.16
C TYR A 39 -2.03 -7.37 -10.10
N THR A 40 -2.31 -6.56 -11.13
CA THR A 40 -3.35 -6.88 -12.12
C THR A 40 -2.85 -7.78 -13.26
N HIS A 41 -1.58 -8.17 -13.22
CA HIS A 41 -0.90 -8.92 -14.29
C HIS A 41 -0.84 -8.17 -15.64
N SER A 42 -0.95 -6.84 -15.61
CA SER A 42 -0.89 -5.99 -16.80
C SER A 42 0.13 -4.86 -16.63
N GLY A 43 1.27 -4.98 -17.32
CA GLY A 43 2.36 -4.01 -17.27
C GLY A 43 2.92 -3.87 -15.85
N ASP A 44 2.88 -2.65 -15.32
CA ASP A 44 3.20 -2.37 -13.91
C ASP A 44 1.94 -1.91 -13.13
N THR A 45 0.75 -2.27 -13.62
CA THR A 45 -0.50 -1.80 -13.05
C THR A 45 -0.89 -2.61 -11.81
N VAL A 46 -1.14 -1.92 -10.72
CA VAL A 46 -1.65 -2.50 -9.47
C VAL A 46 -3.01 -1.91 -9.11
N GLU A 47 -3.83 -2.65 -8.36
CA GLU A 47 -5.16 -2.22 -7.93
C GLU A 47 -5.33 -2.33 -6.41
N CYS A 48 -5.95 -1.34 -5.78
CA CYS A 48 -6.25 -1.41 -4.36
C CYS A 48 -7.42 -2.38 -4.11
N PHE A 49 -7.25 -3.33 -3.19
CA PHE A 49 -8.32 -4.28 -2.84
C PHE A 49 -9.60 -3.60 -2.31
N TYR A 50 -9.44 -2.46 -1.62
CA TYR A 50 -10.53 -1.76 -0.94
C TYR A 50 -11.19 -0.69 -1.82
N CYS A 51 -10.44 0.31 -2.27
CA CYS A 51 -11.00 1.46 -3.00
C CYS A 51 -10.97 1.31 -4.53
N LYS A 52 -10.38 0.22 -5.04
CA LYS A 52 -10.30 -0.11 -6.47
C LYS A 52 -9.55 0.91 -7.34
N VAL A 53 -8.79 1.84 -6.73
CA VAL A 53 -7.89 2.72 -7.48
C VAL A 53 -6.81 1.88 -8.16
N ARG A 54 -6.51 2.20 -9.42
CA ARG A 54 -5.43 1.59 -10.20
C ARG A 54 -4.31 2.60 -10.41
N ILE A 55 -3.08 2.15 -10.22
CA ILE A 55 -1.87 2.97 -10.37
C ILE A 55 -0.85 2.18 -11.20
N ASN A 56 -0.17 2.87 -12.10
CA ASN A 56 0.86 2.35 -12.99
C ASN A 56 1.91 3.44 -13.26
N LYS A 57 2.92 3.12 -14.06
CA LYS A 57 4.10 3.95 -14.31
C LYS A 57 4.88 4.27 -13.05
N TRP A 58 5.15 3.23 -12.27
CA TRP A 58 5.87 3.33 -11.02
C TRP A 58 7.35 3.66 -11.22
N GLU A 59 7.85 4.57 -10.40
CA GLU A 59 9.25 4.97 -10.34
C GLU A 59 9.91 4.50 -9.04
N ALA A 60 11.24 4.39 -9.05
CA ALA A 60 12.00 3.92 -7.87
C ALA A 60 11.88 4.87 -6.65
N SER A 61 11.53 6.13 -6.88
CA SER A 61 11.30 7.12 -5.83
C SER A 61 9.87 7.12 -5.28
N ASP A 62 8.94 6.39 -5.90
CA ASP A 62 7.55 6.40 -5.48
C ASP A 62 7.36 5.65 -4.16
N VAL A 63 6.59 6.26 -3.26
CA VAL A 63 6.18 5.64 -2.00
C VAL A 63 4.74 5.13 -2.17
N PRO A 64 4.49 3.80 -2.18
CA PRO A 64 3.16 3.26 -2.49
C PRO A 64 2.00 3.84 -1.70
N LEU A 65 2.19 4.06 -0.38
CA LEU A 65 1.16 4.67 0.46
C LEU A 65 0.91 6.15 0.11
N ALA A 66 1.95 6.89 -0.23
CA ALA A 66 1.81 8.30 -0.62
C ALA A 66 1.06 8.41 -1.94
N GLU A 67 1.43 7.60 -2.94
CA GLU A 67 0.71 7.54 -4.23
C GLU A 67 -0.73 7.04 -4.05
N HIS A 68 -0.97 6.07 -3.17
CA HIS A 68 -2.33 5.64 -2.83
C HIS A 68 -3.18 6.82 -2.32
N LEU A 69 -2.66 7.62 -1.39
CA LEU A 69 -3.37 8.78 -0.85
C LEU A 69 -3.49 9.93 -1.87
N ARG A 70 -2.52 10.07 -2.77
CA ARG A 70 -2.54 11.05 -3.86
C ARG A 70 -3.68 10.77 -4.83
N TRP A 71 -3.83 9.52 -5.28
CA TRP A 71 -4.83 9.12 -6.28
C TRP A 71 -6.18 8.73 -5.67
N SER A 72 -6.23 8.37 -4.38
CA SER A 72 -7.46 8.01 -3.66
C SER A 72 -7.40 8.48 -2.20
N SER A 73 -7.44 9.81 -2.01
CA SER A 73 -7.33 10.47 -0.70
C SER A 73 -8.41 10.07 0.32
N ARG A 74 -9.52 9.47 -0.13
CA ARG A 74 -10.62 9.01 0.71
C ARG A 74 -10.60 7.50 0.97
N CYS A 75 -9.61 6.75 0.47
CA CYS A 75 -9.49 5.32 0.76
C CYS A 75 -9.34 5.09 2.27
N ARG A 76 -10.30 4.36 2.87
CA ARG A 76 -10.30 4.09 4.31
C ARG A 76 -9.07 3.31 4.75
N TYR A 77 -8.68 2.31 3.96
CA TYR A 77 -7.49 1.50 4.24
C TYR A 77 -6.22 2.35 4.25
N ALA A 78 -5.97 3.12 3.18
CA ALA A 78 -4.79 3.98 3.08
C ALA A 78 -4.73 5.03 4.21
N ARG A 79 -5.88 5.64 4.55
CA ARG A 79 -5.96 6.60 5.66
C ARG A 79 -5.67 5.97 7.02
N LEU A 80 -6.13 4.74 7.26
CA LEU A 80 -5.85 4.01 8.50
C LEU A 80 -4.36 3.67 8.58
N LEU A 81 -3.78 3.13 7.51
CA LEU A 81 -2.36 2.81 7.44
C LEU A 81 -1.48 4.05 7.67
N ASN A 82 -1.83 5.18 7.06
CA ASN A 82 -1.14 6.45 7.25
C ASN A 82 -1.22 6.99 8.69
N ARG A 83 -2.28 6.67 9.44
CA ARG A 83 -2.39 7.00 10.86
C ARG A 83 -1.59 6.05 11.75
N MET A 84 -1.43 4.80 11.32
CA MET A 84 -0.69 3.76 12.04
C MET A 84 0.83 3.83 11.82
N ALA A 85 1.29 4.54 10.78
CA ALA A 85 2.71 4.73 10.48
C ALA A 85 3.53 5.39 11.61
N CYS A 86 2.87 5.92 12.66
CA CYS A 86 3.53 6.51 13.84
C CYS A 86 3.77 5.55 15.02
N LEU A 87 3.56 4.22 14.89
CA LEU A 87 3.72 3.30 16.03
C LEU A 87 4.82 2.25 15.80
N LYS A 88 6.08 2.69 15.90
CA LYS A 88 7.12 1.96 16.64
C LYS A 88 7.97 2.94 17.44
N ILE A 89 7.57 3.08 18.70
CA ILE A 89 8.40 3.57 19.80
C ILE A 89 9.44 2.51 20.13
N ASN A 90 10.63 2.65 19.55
CA ASN A 90 11.88 2.51 20.29
C ASN A 90 12.88 3.54 19.76
N GLU A 91 13.49 4.25 20.71
CA GLU A 91 14.33 5.41 20.53
C GLU A 91 15.48 5.11 19.55
N THR A 92 15.90 6.13 18.78
CA THR A 92 17.11 6.18 17.92
C THR A 92 17.05 5.63 16.50
N GLU A 93 16.11 6.05 15.64
CA GLU A 93 16.45 6.71 14.34
C GLU A 93 15.26 6.81 13.36
N LYS A 94 14.97 8.06 12.99
CA LYS A 94 14.28 8.57 11.78
C LYS A 94 13.00 7.85 11.33
N THR A 95 11.88 8.30 11.89
CA THR A 95 10.53 8.06 11.35
C THR A 95 10.22 9.10 10.27
N TYR A 96 10.04 8.67 9.03
CA TYR A 96 9.46 9.50 7.98
C TYR A 96 7.95 9.61 8.22
N CYS A 97 7.54 10.60 9.01
CA CYS A 97 6.13 10.98 9.11
C CYS A 97 5.71 11.73 7.84
N VAL A 98 4.96 11.07 6.96
CA VAL A 98 4.34 11.73 5.78
C VAL A 98 3.17 12.62 6.20
N CYS A 99 2.54 12.33 7.35
CA CYS A 99 1.61 13.27 7.94
C CYS A 99 2.40 14.39 8.64
N GLY A 100 2.27 15.62 8.16
CA GLY A 100 2.79 16.83 8.80
C GLY A 100 2.13 17.15 10.15
N CYS A 101 1.79 16.15 10.95
CA CYS A 101 1.35 16.34 12.32
C CYS A 101 2.60 16.57 13.17
N SER A 102 2.89 17.85 13.45
CA SER A 102 3.83 18.23 14.49
C SER A 102 3.47 17.50 15.80
N PRO A 103 4.45 16.93 16.52
CA PRO A 103 4.22 16.49 17.89
C PRO A 103 3.87 17.73 18.71
N GLY A 104 2.61 17.87 19.14
CA GLY A 104 2.21 19.00 19.99
C GLY A 104 0.85 19.66 19.73
N ALA A 105 0.03 19.19 18.79
CA ALA A 105 -1.33 19.71 18.63
C ALA A 105 -2.29 19.16 19.71
N HIS A 106 -2.04 19.52 20.97
CA HIS A 106 -2.97 19.32 22.08
C HIS A 106 -2.87 20.48 23.07
N LEU A 107 -3.26 21.68 22.65
CA LEU A 107 -3.61 22.80 23.53
C LEU A 107 -4.65 23.66 22.82
N ILE A 108 -5.94 23.47 23.13
CA ILE A 108 -6.77 24.35 23.98
C ILE A 108 -7.95 23.53 24.52
#